data_AF-A0A3S9A4S8-F1
#
_entry.id   AF-A0A3S9A4S8-F1
#
_cell.length_a   1.000
_cell.length_b   1.000
_cell.length_c   1.000
_cell.angle_alpha   90.00
_cell.angle_beta   90.00
_cell.angle_gamma   90.00
#
_symmetry.space_group_name_H-M   'P 1'
#
loop_
_entity.id
_entity.type
_entity.pdbx_description
1 polymer ?
#
loop_
_entity_poly.entity_id
_entity_poly.type
_entity_poly.pdbx_seq_one_letter_code
_entity_poly.pdbx_strand_id
1 'polypeptide(L)'
;MSGKKDLSKDVLSAVNKKTGKPVTEGAVKKLASGVTEDTMQSEEELRKLIMSVSSMAKVPVTEKTINDIVGAVKKSGMNMSNLETLMKIMLLKK
;
A
#
# COMPACT_ATOMS: atom_id res chain seq x y z
N MET A 1 8.85 -14.67 -24.47
CA MET A 1 8.95 -13.64 -23.42
C MET A 1 7.70 -13.77 -22.54
N SER A 2 7.78 -14.51 -21.44
CA SER A 2 6.59 -14.87 -20.65
C SER A 2 6.19 -13.74 -19.72
N GLY A 3 4.93 -13.33 -19.84
CA GLY A 3 4.34 -12.16 -19.19
C GLY A 3 4.35 -12.23 -17.68
N LYS A 4 4.91 -11.19 -17.06
CA LYS A 4 4.36 -10.68 -15.82
C LYS A 4 3.02 -10.07 -16.19
N LYS A 5 1.90 -10.70 -15.79
CA LYS A 5 0.62 -9.98 -15.71
C LYS A 5 0.91 -8.72 -14.90
N ASP A 6 0.88 -7.56 -15.54
CA ASP A 6 1.00 -6.29 -14.85
C ASP A 6 -0.23 -6.15 -13.96
N LEU A 7 -0.14 -6.69 -12.74
CA LEU A 7 -1.19 -6.64 -11.73
C LEU A 7 -1.66 -5.18 -11.56
N SER A 8 -0.72 -4.24 -11.68
CA SER A 8 -0.96 -2.80 -11.72
C SER A 8 -1.96 -2.38 -12.79
N LYS A 9 -1.87 -2.90 -14.03
CA LYS A 9 -2.78 -2.56 -15.14
C LYS A 9 -4.16 -3.20 -14.97
N ASP A 10 -4.22 -4.45 -14.52
CA ASP A 10 -5.48 -5.14 -14.27
C ASP A 10 -6.25 -4.49 -13.13
N VAL A 11 -5.56 -4.15 -12.04
CA VAL A 11 -6.12 -3.42 -10.90
C VAL A 11 -6.57 -2.01 -11.31
N LEU A 12 -5.73 -1.26 -12.05
CA LEU A 12 -6.09 0.07 -12.53
C LEU A 12 -7.33 0.03 -13.44
N SER A 13 -7.41 -0.96 -14.32
CA SER A 13 -8.57 -1.18 -15.20
C SER A 13 -9.84 -1.49 -14.40
N ALA A 14 -9.75 -2.32 -13.36
CA ALA A 14 -10.87 -2.63 -12.49
C ALA A 14 -11.34 -1.39 -11.70
N VAL A 15 -10.40 -0.58 -11.20
CA VAL A 15 -10.70 0.68 -10.51
C VAL A 15 -11.38 1.68 -11.45
N ASN A 16 -10.89 1.84 -12.68
CA ASN A 16 -11.47 2.75 -13.67
C ASN A 16 -12.90 2.35 -14.03
N LYS A 17 -13.15 1.05 -14.20
CA LYS A 17 -14.51 0.52 -14.43
C LYS A 17 -15.45 0.79 -13.26
N LYS A 18 -14.96 0.73 -12.02
CA LYS A 18 -15.79 0.84 -10.81
C LYS A 18 -16.02 2.28 -10.35
N THR A 19 -15.04 3.16 -10.58
CA THR A 19 -15.12 4.58 -10.21
C THR A 19 -15.69 5.46 -11.32
N GLY A 20 -15.79 4.94 -12.55
CA GLY A 20 -16.25 5.69 -13.72
C GLY A 20 -15.30 6.81 -14.15
N LYS A 21 -14.11 6.91 -13.53
CA LYS A 21 -13.09 7.91 -13.81
C LYS A 21 -11.81 7.24 -14.28
N PRO A 22 -11.11 7.79 -15.28
CA PRO A 22 -9.81 7.29 -15.67
C PRO A 22 -8.78 7.67 -14.60
N VAL A 23 -8.49 6.76 -13.68
CA VAL A 23 -7.30 6.80 -12.84
C VAL A 23 -6.11 6.39 -13.72
N THR A 24 -5.14 7.28 -13.83
CA THR A 24 -3.92 7.06 -14.62
C THR A 24 -2.79 6.57 -13.72
N GLU A 25 -1.83 5.83 -14.29
CA GLU A 25 -0.62 5.41 -13.55
C GLU A 25 0.12 6.60 -12.93
N GLY A 26 0.16 7.75 -13.63
CA GLY A 26 0.75 8.98 -13.12
C GLY A 26 0.04 9.53 -11.88
N ALA A 27 -1.28 9.43 -11.81
CA ALA A 27 -2.05 9.82 -10.62
C ALA A 27 -1.76 8.88 -9.45
N VAL A 28 -1.72 7.56 -9.70
CA VAL A 28 -1.35 6.58 -8.67
C VAL A 28 0.06 6.81 -8.16
N LYS A 29 1.02 7.09 -9.06
CA LYS A 29 2.42 7.33 -8.70
C LYS A 29 2.61 8.58 -7.86
N LYS A 30 1.88 9.67 -8.15
CA LYS A 30 1.89 10.90 -7.35
C LYS A 30 1.34 10.70 -5.93
N LEU A 31 0.32 9.84 -5.79
CA LEU A 31 -0.23 9.50 -4.49
C LEU A 31 0.74 8.62 -3.71
N ALA A 32 1.35 7.64 -4.38
CA ALA A 32 2.32 6.75 -3.79
C ALA A 32 3.61 7.48 -3.36
N SER A 33 4.02 8.53 -4.07
CA SER A 33 5.24 9.29 -3.71
C SER A 33 5.13 10.06 -2.38
N GLY A 34 3.92 10.28 -1.86
CA GLY A 34 3.71 10.90 -0.56
C GLY A 34 3.73 9.92 0.61
N VAL A 35 3.87 8.62 0.36
CA VAL A 35 3.88 7.59 1.40
C VAL A 35 5.33 7.30 1.80
N THR A 36 5.69 7.70 3.02
CA THR A 36 7.03 7.45 3.59
C THR A 36 7.04 6.22 4.50
N GLU A 37 8.22 5.81 4.94
CA GLU A 37 8.35 4.76 5.97
C GLU A 37 7.65 5.16 7.27
N ASP A 38 7.73 6.42 7.67
CA ASP A 38 7.04 6.96 8.86
C ASP A 38 5.53 6.78 8.75
N THR A 39 4.95 7.06 7.58
CA THR A 39 3.52 6.84 7.31
C THR A 39 3.15 5.36 7.42
N MET A 40 4.06 4.44 7.08
CA MET A 40 3.83 2.99 7.22
C MET A 40 3.96 2.50 8.67
N GLN A 41 4.72 3.20 9.51
CA GLN A 41 4.87 2.88 10.93
C GLN A 41 3.76 3.51 11.79
N SER A 42 3.29 4.69 11.42
CA SER A 42 2.25 5.44 12.13
C SER A 42 0.84 5.05 11.67
N GLU A 43 0.12 4.34 12.54
CA GLU A 43 -1.26 3.94 12.27
C GLU A 43 -2.21 5.13 12.04
N GLU A 44 -2.00 6.22 12.77
CA GLU A 44 -2.82 7.42 12.65
C GLU A 44 -2.62 8.12 11.30
N GLU A 45 -1.36 8.24 10.85
CA GLU A 45 -1.05 8.80 9.53
C GLU A 45 -1.56 7.90 8.40
N LEU A 46 -1.41 6.59 8.55
CA LEU A 46 -1.92 5.65 7.56
C LEU A 46 -3.44 5.75 7.41
N ARG A 47 -4.17 5.91 8.53
CA ARG A 47 -5.63 6.16 8.49
C ARG A 47 -5.96 7.46 7.76
N LYS A 48 -5.28 8.57 8.08
CA LYS A 48 -5.48 9.87 7.41
C LYS A 48 -5.22 9.78 5.90
N LEU A 49 -4.20 9.03 5.50
CA LEU A 49 -3.89 8.77 4.10
C LEU A 49 -5.01 7.99 3.40
N ILE A 50 -5.47 6.89 4.00
CA ILE A 50 -6.56 6.07 3.45
C ILE A 50 -7.82 6.91 3.23
N MET A 51 -8.18 7.75 4.21
CA MET A 51 -9.33 8.65 4.12
C MET A 51 -9.16 9.71 3.01
N SER A 52 -7.95 10.28 2.88
CA SER A 52 -7.64 11.26 1.84
C SER A 52 -7.76 10.65 0.44
N VAL A 53 -7.25 9.43 0.25
CA VAL A 53 -7.35 8.70 -1.03
C VAL A 53 -8.79 8.30 -1.32
N SER A 54 -9.53 7.81 -0.32
CA SER A 54 -10.95 7.46 -0.43
C SER A 54 -11.80 8.66 -0.87
N SER A 55 -11.57 9.82 -0.27
CA SER A 55 -12.26 11.07 -0.60
C SER A 55 -11.97 11.52 -2.03
N MET A 56 -10.70 11.43 -2.46
CA MET A 56 -10.28 11.76 -3.82
C MET A 56 -10.91 10.80 -4.85
N ALA A 57 -10.95 9.50 -4.54
CA ALA A 57 -11.57 8.48 -5.37
C ALA A 57 -13.12 8.54 -5.34
N LYS A 58 -13.71 9.32 -4.41
CA LYS A 58 -15.16 9.34 -4.12
C LYS A 58 -15.73 7.96 -3.80
N VAL A 59 -14.93 7.10 -3.18
CA VAL A 59 -15.35 5.75 -2.77
C VAL A 59 -15.41 5.75 -1.24
N PRO A 60 -16.60 5.69 -0.62
CA PRO A 60 -16.71 5.63 0.83
C PRO A 60 -16.09 4.34 1.36
N VAL A 61 -15.32 4.46 2.45
CA VAL A 61 -14.73 3.32 3.15
C VAL A 61 -15.28 3.26 4.57
N THR A 62 -15.48 2.05 5.08
CA THR A 62 -15.93 1.85 6.46
C THR A 62 -14.73 1.80 7.41
N GLU A 63 -14.94 2.06 8.69
CA GLU A 63 -13.91 1.88 9.74
C GLU A 63 -13.29 0.48 9.70
N LYS A 64 -14.13 -0.55 9.48
CA LYS A 64 -13.66 -1.92 9.30
C LYS A 64 -12.68 -2.03 8.14
N THR A 65 -13.03 -1.45 6.98
CA THR A 65 -12.17 -1.45 5.79
C THR A 65 -10.86 -0.72 6.04
N ILE A 66 -10.91 0.42 6.74
CA ILE A 66 -9.70 1.17 7.13
C ILE A 66 -8.79 0.29 8.00
N ASN A 67 -9.34 -0.37 9.02
CA ASN A 67 -8.58 -1.25 9.91
C ASN A 67 -7.98 -2.45 9.19
N ASP A 68 -8.74 -3.06 8.26
CA ASP A 68 -8.27 -4.19 7.45
C ASP A 68 -7.06 -3.76 6.58
N ILE A 69 -7.12 -2.58 5.96
CA ILE A 69 -6.01 -2.02 5.15
C ILE A 69 -4.80 -1.70 6.04
N VAL A 70 -5.01 -1.01 7.17
CA VAL A 70 -3.94 -0.70 8.13
C VAL A 70 -3.22 -1.97 8.58
N GLY A 71 -3.98 -3.00 8.96
CA GLY A 71 -3.41 -4.28 9.38
C GLY A 71 -2.61 -4.96 8.27
N ALA A 72 -3.09 -4.92 7.03
CA ALA A 72 -2.37 -5.49 5.88
C ALA A 72 -1.05 -4.76 5.62
N VAL A 73 -1.04 -3.42 5.65
CA VAL A 73 0.16 -2.61 5.39
C VAL A 73 1.19 -2.77 6.50
N LYS A 74 0.79 -2.70 7.78
CA LYS A 74 1.70 -2.91 8.92
C LYS A 74 2.34 -4.29 8.89
N LYS A 75 1.57 -5.34 8.58
CA LYS A 75 2.11 -6.70 8.39
C LYS A 75 3.09 -6.80 7.22
N SER A 76 2.84 -6.05 6.14
CA SER A 76 3.73 -6.01 4.97
C SER A 76 5.08 -5.37 5.31
N GLY A 77 5.09 -4.28 6.09
CA GLY A 77 6.31 -3.61 6.57
C GLY A 77 7.08 -4.41 7.63
N MET A 78 6.39 -5.20 8.46
CA MET A 78 6.98 -5.97 9.56
C MET A 78 7.92 -7.11 9.11
N ASN A 79 7.83 -7.55 7.85
CA ASN A 79 8.67 -8.64 7.32
C ASN A 79 10.14 -8.24 7.10
N MET A 80 10.49 -6.95 7.11
CA MET A 80 11.89 -6.52 6.96
C MET A 80 12.70 -6.66 8.26
N SER A 81 12.09 -6.43 9.43
CA SER A 81 12.80 -6.48 10.72
C SER A 81 13.21 -7.91 11.12
N ASN A 82 12.39 -8.92 10.78
CA ASN A 82 12.71 -10.32 11.02
C ASN A 82 13.87 -10.82 10.16
N LEU A 83 14.00 -10.31 8.93
CA LEU A 83 15.11 -10.62 8.03
C LEU A 83 16.43 -10.04 8.53
N GLU A 84 16.40 -8.81 9.03
CA GLU A 84 17.57 -8.14 9.60
C GLU A 84 18.11 -8.87 10.85
N THR A 85 17.20 -9.36 11.69
CA THR A 85 17.54 -10.16 12.88
C THR A 85 18.13 -11.52 12.50
N LEU A 86 17.55 -12.21 11.52
CA LEU A 86 18.09 -13.47 10.98
C LEU A 86 19.49 -13.28 10.37
N MET A 87 19.70 -12.17 9.64
CA MET A 87 21.02 -11.82 9.09
C MET A 87 22.05 -11.56 10.19
N LYS A 88 21.70 -10.81 11.24
CA LYS A 88 22.61 -10.59 12.39
C LYS A 88 23.01 -11.90 13.05
N ILE A 89 22.09 -12.84 13.24
CA ILE A 89 22.40 -14.15 13.84
C ILE A 89 23.32 -14.97 12.93
N MET A 90 23.15 -14.92 11.61
CA MET A 90 24.06 -15.59 10.67
C MET A 90 25.47 -14.96 10.66
N LEU A 91 25.56 -13.63 10.78
CA LEU A 91 26.83 -12.91 10.80
C LEU A 91 27.60 -13.04 12.13
N LEU A 92 26.87 -13.15 13.26
CA LEU A 92 27.45 -13.34 14.60
C LEU A 92 27.87 -14.79 14.86
N LYS A 93 27.51 -15.76 14.01
CA LYS A 93 27.95 -17.16 14.08
C LYS A 93 29.29 -17.43 13.38
N LYS A 94 30.12 -16.41 13.19
CA LYS A 94 31.49 -16.57 12.69
C LYS A 94 32.48 -16.79 13.83
#